data_AF-A0A256XU04-F1
#
_entry.id   AF-A0A256XU04-F1
#
_cell.length_a   1.000
_cell.length_b   1.000
_cell.length_c   1.000
_cell.angle_alpha   90.00
_cell.angle_beta   90.00
_cell.angle_gamma   90.00
#
_symmetry.space_group_name_H-M   'P 1'
#
loop_
_entity.id
_entity.type
_entity.pdbx_description
1 polymer ?
#
loop_
_entity_poly.entity_id
_entity_poly.type
_entity_poly.pdbx_seq_one_letter_code
_entity_poly.pdbx_strand_id
1 'polypeptide(L)'
;MLQLLIYGTMNVSVGVLRELLKGRRHVRELAELLDVSISQIYRVLRQLERYGIVTLEGGYVSYANSIEGLLARKVVSRYYRVDYLFRPRTIRLLSLLTEPRSAEELVRLSGYAEVTVYRNLSKLMQAGIVKKRGSEYKLVDDEDLQKLVNLLYHRNVLDSVEPGAILIYASNSFILKKAPRGVKLNGSLTAFSLFPQYGLNIYTSWDYYIYPPREISLEEILVHSLLAAETRYERTLTAVFYMVNKKRISFRRARRIVRDTPVHKLLLELGNYIAGLPVENHDKFLPWDEFKELAERYGVNVQKSLHLGILQRYFRDIGMHLEENLTLYVFGGFNLLVYGVKIMTKDIDVIVEDIGSYRRLRNALLELGYTHIARREWTVEDKRATPRAIMVKDSLRVDIFTSKVSELKLTEKMKQRAGRALVYERLILKPLAIEDVILLKSVTSRERDIEDIAQIARKMGVDWKKVYESLLEQGCEIAEKYALSLLETIEELEKVYGIKIPSRIKTRIEKLALKYAVKKL
;
A
#
# COMPACT_ATOMS: atom_id res chain seq x y z
N MET A 1 -41.89 19.26 35.97
CA MET A 1 -42.70 18.58 34.94
C MET A 1 -42.32 19.06 33.54
N LEU A 2 -41.04 18.90 33.16
CA LEU A 2 -40.51 19.26 31.83
C LEU A 2 -39.21 18.46 31.53
N GLN A 3 -39.13 17.24 32.06
CA GLN A 3 -37.95 16.37 31.98
C GLN A 3 -38.29 14.96 31.43
N LEU A 4 -39.46 14.82 30.81
CA LEU A 4 -40.07 13.54 30.44
C LEU A 4 -40.28 13.33 28.93
N LEU A 5 -39.77 14.22 28.07
CA LEU A 5 -40.07 14.19 26.62
C LEU A 5 -38.84 14.14 25.69
N ILE A 6 -37.76 13.46 26.09
CA ILE A 6 -36.67 13.04 25.17
C ILE A 6 -36.17 11.61 25.48
N TYR A 7 -37.07 10.69 25.85
CA TYR A 7 -36.73 9.28 26.01
C TYR A 7 -37.07 8.51 24.74
N GLY A 8 -36.23 8.65 23.70
CA GLY A 8 -35.98 7.50 22.84
C GLY A 8 -35.30 6.44 23.71
N THR A 9 -35.82 5.20 23.72
CA THR A 9 -35.35 4.09 24.57
C THR A 9 -33.83 4.10 24.74
N MET A 10 -33.39 4.53 25.93
CA MET A 10 -31.97 4.60 26.29
C MET A 10 -31.41 3.19 26.25
N ASN A 11 -30.26 2.98 25.61
CA ASN A 11 -29.69 1.64 25.54
C ASN A 11 -29.31 1.21 26.96
N VAL A 12 -29.72 0.00 27.37
CA VAL A 12 -29.47 -0.55 28.71
C VAL A 12 -28.00 -0.46 29.11
N SER A 13 -27.06 -0.66 28.17
CA SER A 13 -25.62 -0.50 28.43
C SER A 13 -25.24 0.90 28.92
N VAL A 14 -25.85 1.95 28.37
CA VAL A 14 -25.59 3.33 28.78
C VAL A 14 -26.32 3.67 30.06
N GLY A 15 -27.54 3.17 30.23
CA GLY A 15 -28.27 3.29 31.49
C GLY A 15 -27.44 2.76 32.65
N VAL A 16 -26.89 1.55 32.51
CA VAL A 16 -25.99 0.96 33.52
C VAL A 16 -24.79 1.87 33.78
N LEU A 17 -24.03 2.23 32.74
CA LEU A 17 -22.82 3.04 32.90
C LEU A 17 -23.07 4.42 33.51
N ARG A 18 -24.25 5.02 33.27
CA ARG A 18 -24.66 6.28 33.87
C ARG A 18 -24.99 6.15 35.35
N GLU A 19 -25.74 5.11 35.72
CA GLU A 19 -26.02 4.87 37.14
C GLU A 19 -24.73 4.59 37.93
N LEU A 20 -23.74 3.97 37.30
CA LEU A 20 -22.41 3.76 37.88
C LEU A 20 -21.59 5.05 38.05
N LEU A 21 -21.94 6.17 37.39
CA LEU A 21 -21.29 7.46 37.67
C LEU A 21 -21.58 7.94 39.10
N LYS A 22 -22.71 7.52 39.67
CA LYS A 22 -23.16 7.87 41.02
C LYS A 22 -22.57 6.96 42.11
N GLY A 23 -21.83 5.91 41.73
CA GLY A 23 -21.25 4.91 42.63
C GLY A 23 -21.59 3.48 42.22
N ARG A 24 -21.10 2.50 43.01
CA ARG A 24 -21.43 1.08 42.78
C ARG A 24 -22.92 0.82 42.99
N ARG A 25 -23.51 -0.08 42.21
CA ARG A 25 -24.95 -0.42 42.25
C ARG A 25 -25.16 -1.92 42.31
N HIS A 26 -26.22 -2.37 42.98
CA HIS A 26 -26.57 -3.79 42.97
C HIS A 26 -27.29 -4.17 41.67
N VAL A 27 -27.11 -5.39 41.15
CA VAL A 27 -27.73 -5.82 39.88
C VAL A 27 -29.26 -5.70 39.89
N ARG A 28 -29.90 -6.00 41.02
CA ARG A 28 -31.37 -5.85 41.17
C ARG A 28 -31.82 -4.39 41.12
N GLU A 29 -31.07 -3.50 41.77
CA GLU A 29 -31.32 -2.06 41.75
C GLU A 29 -31.19 -1.50 40.32
N LEU A 30 -30.18 -1.95 39.56
CA LEU A 30 -30.02 -1.58 38.14
C LEU A 30 -31.19 -2.06 37.27
N ALA A 31 -31.73 -3.25 37.55
CA ALA A 31 -32.87 -3.80 36.81
C ALA A 31 -34.14 -2.97 37.04
N GLU A 32 -34.40 -2.59 38.30
CA GLU A 32 -35.53 -1.74 38.70
C GLU A 32 -35.41 -0.32 38.11
N LEU A 33 -34.25 0.33 38.26
CA LEU A 33 -34.03 1.70 37.79
C LEU A 33 -34.14 1.85 36.26
N LEU A 34 -33.77 0.80 35.52
CA LEU A 34 -33.75 0.82 34.06
C LEU A 34 -34.99 0.15 33.43
N ASP A 35 -35.93 -0.31 34.25
CA ASP A 35 -37.15 -1.01 33.82
C ASP A 35 -36.86 -2.18 32.86
N VAL A 36 -35.93 -3.05 33.24
CA VAL A 36 -35.53 -4.23 32.44
C VAL A 36 -35.33 -5.46 33.31
N SER A 37 -35.42 -6.64 32.69
CA SER A 37 -35.17 -7.90 33.41
C SER A 37 -33.74 -8.00 33.95
N ILE A 38 -33.58 -8.65 35.10
CA ILE A 38 -32.26 -8.99 35.68
C ILE A 38 -31.38 -9.75 34.66
N SER A 39 -31.97 -10.67 33.88
CA SER A 39 -31.28 -11.42 32.83
C SER A 39 -30.71 -10.51 31.73
N GLN A 40 -31.40 -9.42 31.40
CA GLN A 40 -30.95 -8.43 30.44
C GLN A 40 -29.79 -7.59 31.01
N ILE A 41 -29.83 -7.23 32.29
CA ILE A 41 -28.71 -6.59 32.99
C ILE A 41 -27.48 -7.48 32.96
N TYR A 42 -27.58 -8.75 33.35
CA TYR A 42 -26.42 -9.68 33.29
C TYR A 42 -25.87 -9.88 31.88
N ARG A 43 -26.70 -9.85 30.83
CA ARG A 43 -26.23 -9.90 29.44
C ARG A 43 -25.40 -8.68 29.09
N VAL A 44 -25.85 -7.50 29.49
CA VAL A 44 -25.14 -6.22 29.29
C VAL A 44 -23.84 -6.17 30.11
N LEU A 45 -23.89 -6.58 31.38
CA LEU A 45 -22.72 -6.59 32.26
C LEU A 45 -21.64 -7.53 31.74
N ARG A 46 -21.98 -8.74 31.29
CA ARG A 46 -21.02 -9.65 30.65
C ARG A 46 -20.31 -9.01 29.47
N GLN A 47 -21.01 -8.21 28.66
CA GLN A 47 -20.38 -7.51 27.55
C GLN A 47 -19.44 -6.39 28.02
N LEU A 48 -19.90 -5.56 28.96
CA LEU A 48 -19.09 -4.46 29.50
C LEU A 48 -17.86 -4.95 30.26
N GLU A 49 -17.99 -6.06 30.99
CA GLU A 49 -16.90 -6.72 31.72
C GLU A 49 -15.86 -7.33 30.76
N ARG A 50 -16.30 -7.93 29.64
CA ARG A 50 -15.38 -8.41 28.58
C ARG A 50 -14.53 -7.29 27.98
N TYR A 51 -15.11 -6.10 27.82
CA TYR A 51 -14.38 -4.91 27.41
C TYR A 51 -13.52 -4.29 28.52
N GLY A 52 -13.54 -4.87 29.72
CA GLY A 52 -12.86 -4.35 30.89
C GLY A 52 -13.45 -3.04 31.41
N ILE A 53 -14.69 -2.68 31.08
CA ILE A 53 -15.29 -1.39 31.48
C ILE A 53 -15.84 -1.45 32.90
N VAL A 54 -16.42 -2.58 33.28
CA VAL A 54 -17.06 -2.80 34.60
C VAL A 54 -16.53 -4.08 35.24
N THR A 55 -16.67 -4.15 36.56
CA THR A 55 -16.42 -5.35 37.37
C THR A 55 -17.69 -5.72 38.13
N LEU A 56 -17.99 -7.02 38.22
CA LEU A 56 -19.10 -7.56 38.99
C LEU A 56 -18.58 -8.41 40.16
N GLU A 57 -18.79 -7.96 41.40
CA GLU A 57 -18.35 -8.65 42.61
C GLU A 57 -19.49 -8.72 43.63
N GLY A 58 -19.85 -9.93 44.08
CA GLY A 58 -20.88 -10.11 45.10
C GLY A 58 -22.25 -9.52 44.74
N GLY A 59 -22.61 -9.44 43.45
CA GLY A 59 -23.86 -8.83 42.98
C GLY A 59 -23.82 -7.29 42.85
N TYR A 60 -22.68 -6.65 43.15
CA TYR A 60 -22.45 -5.23 42.96
C TYR A 60 -21.61 -4.98 41.71
N VAL A 61 -21.98 -3.94 40.96
CA VAL A 61 -21.29 -3.51 39.75
C VAL A 61 -20.63 -2.16 40.01
N SER A 62 -19.41 -1.99 39.53
CA SER A 62 -18.69 -0.72 39.48
C SER A 62 -17.95 -0.55 38.16
N TYR A 63 -17.51 0.67 37.85
CA TYR A 63 -16.46 0.84 36.84
C TYR A 63 -15.22 0.05 37.24
N ALA A 64 -14.61 -0.64 36.28
CA ALA A 64 -13.36 -1.36 36.50
C ALA A 64 -12.19 -0.40 36.72
N ASN A 65 -11.22 -0.81 37.54
CA ASN A 65 -9.92 -0.13 37.69
C ASN A 65 -8.97 -0.49 36.54
N SER A 66 -9.46 -0.40 35.31
CA SER A 66 -8.71 -0.60 34.06
C SER A 66 -8.62 0.72 33.29
N ILE A 67 -7.76 0.80 32.28
CA ILE A 67 -7.68 1.99 31.40
C ILE A 67 -9.02 2.18 30.68
N GLU A 68 -9.63 1.09 30.19
CA GLU A 68 -10.92 1.10 29.51
C GLU A 68 -12.04 1.60 30.41
N GLY A 69 -12.09 1.16 31.68
CA GLY A 69 -13.08 1.58 32.67
C GLY A 69 -12.96 3.06 33.03
N LEU A 70 -11.74 3.55 33.25
CA LEU A 70 -11.48 4.95 33.55
C LEU A 70 -11.83 5.87 32.36
N LEU A 71 -11.44 5.51 31.14
CA LEU A 71 -11.78 6.29 29.95
C LEU A 71 -13.28 6.23 29.64
N ALA A 72 -13.90 5.06 29.77
CA ALA A 72 -15.35 4.93 29.61
C ALA A 72 -16.11 5.83 30.59
N ARG A 73 -15.67 5.90 31.86
CA ARG A 73 -16.25 6.81 32.86
C ARG A 73 -16.16 8.27 32.40
N LYS A 74 -15.00 8.73 31.93
CA LYS A 74 -14.80 10.10 31.40
C LYS A 74 -15.63 10.40 30.16
N VAL A 75 -15.75 9.44 29.25
CA VAL A 75 -16.50 9.60 28.00
C VAL A 75 -18.01 9.62 28.30
N VAL A 76 -18.51 8.71 29.12
CA VAL A 76 -19.92 8.65 29.52
C VAL A 76 -20.34 9.90 30.30
N SER A 77 -19.44 10.51 31.09
CA SER A 77 -19.74 11.78 31.77
C SER A 77 -19.84 12.99 30.83
N ARG A 78 -19.22 12.94 29.64
CA ARG A 78 -19.18 14.06 28.68
C ARG A 78 -20.22 13.93 27.57
N TYR A 79 -20.50 12.72 27.13
CA TYR A 79 -21.38 12.45 26.00
C TYR A 79 -22.74 11.90 26.44
N TYR A 80 -23.81 12.61 26.10
CA TYR A 80 -25.15 12.18 26.48
C TYR A 80 -25.59 10.89 25.73
N ARG A 81 -25.24 10.72 24.45
CA ARG A 81 -25.70 9.59 23.62
C ARG A 81 -24.57 8.63 23.24
N VAL A 82 -24.02 7.90 24.21
CA VAL A 82 -22.99 6.87 23.97
C VAL A 82 -23.57 5.48 23.68
N ASP A 83 -24.86 5.40 23.34
CA ASP A 83 -25.66 4.17 23.18
C ASP A 83 -25.08 3.17 22.19
N TYR A 84 -24.32 3.69 21.23
CA TYR A 84 -23.76 2.93 20.14
C TYR A 84 -22.28 2.63 20.35
N LEU A 85 -21.58 3.36 21.24
CA LEU A 85 -20.14 3.28 21.42
C LEU A 85 -19.66 1.87 21.76
N PHE A 86 -20.41 1.14 22.59
CA PHE A 86 -20.02 -0.17 23.11
C PHE A 86 -20.51 -1.35 22.26
N ARG A 87 -21.07 -1.10 21.07
CA ARG A 87 -21.51 -2.17 20.16
C ARG A 87 -20.35 -2.62 19.28
N PRO A 88 -20.08 -3.93 19.10
CA PRO A 88 -18.93 -4.41 18.32
C PRO A 88 -18.88 -3.83 16.90
N ARG A 89 -20.03 -3.79 16.21
CA ARG A 89 -20.13 -3.23 14.85
C ARG A 89 -19.83 -1.73 14.81
N THR A 90 -20.26 -1.00 15.82
CA THR A 90 -20.03 0.44 15.90
C THR A 90 -18.58 0.74 16.29
N ILE A 91 -17.97 -0.04 17.19
CA ILE A 91 -16.54 0.09 17.55
C ILE A 91 -15.67 -0.06 16.30
N ARG A 92 -15.94 -1.07 15.45
CA ARG A 92 -15.23 -1.23 14.17
C ARG A 92 -15.43 -0.03 13.24
N LEU A 93 -16.64 0.51 13.16
CA LEU A 93 -16.90 1.69 12.32
C LEU A 93 -16.18 2.94 12.88
N LEU A 94 -16.17 3.12 14.21
CA LEU A 94 -15.51 4.23 14.88
C LEU A 94 -13.99 4.15 14.77
N SER A 95 -13.40 2.94 14.80
CA SER A 95 -11.96 2.78 14.62
C SER A 95 -11.50 3.15 13.21
N LEU A 96 -12.35 2.94 12.19
CA LEU A 96 -12.09 3.42 10.82
C LEU A 96 -12.14 4.94 10.69
N LEU A 97 -12.84 5.63 11.60
CA LEU A 97 -13.07 7.08 11.57
C LEU A 97 -12.03 7.88 12.36
N THR A 98 -10.97 7.25 12.89
CA THR A 98 -9.83 7.97 13.47
C THR A 98 -9.19 8.92 12.44
N GLU A 99 -9.27 8.53 11.16
CA GLU A 99 -8.91 9.35 10.00
C GLU A 99 -10.17 9.80 9.22
N PRO A 100 -10.14 10.94 8.51
CA PRO A 100 -11.21 11.34 7.60
C PRO A 100 -11.44 10.29 6.50
N ARG A 101 -12.69 9.85 6.30
CA ARG A 101 -13.06 8.86 5.27
C ARG A 101 -14.42 9.13 4.63
N SER A 102 -14.58 8.78 3.36
CA SER A 102 -15.88 8.86 2.68
C SER A 102 -16.82 7.71 3.10
N ALA A 103 -18.12 7.86 2.84
CA ALA A 103 -19.09 6.78 3.10
C ALA A 103 -18.77 5.52 2.28
N GLU A 104 -18.36 5.67 1.02
CA GLU A 104 -17.96 4.56 0.14
C GLU A 104 -16.75 3.80 0.71
N GLU A 105 -15.75 4.52 1.21
CA GLU A 105 -14.59 3.91 1.84
C GLU A 105 -14.96 3.14 3.10
N LEU A 106 -15.88 3.68 3.90
CA LEU A 106 -16.39 3.01 5.10
C LEU A 106 -17.15 1.74 4.76
N VAL A 107 -17.97 1.74 3.69
CA VAL A 107 -18.64 0.53 3.19
C VAL A 107 -17.61 -0.52 2.80
N ARG A 108 -16.64 -0.14 1.97
CA ARG A 108 -15.58 -1.03 1.48
C ARG A 108 -14.74 -1.64 2.62
N LEU A 109 -14.36 -0.83 3.61
CA LEU A 109 -13.41 -1.23 4.65
C LEU A 109 -14.08 -1.90 5.86
N SER A 110 -15.34 -1.54 6.16
CA SER A 110 -16.11 -2.20 7.22
C SER A 110 -16.75 -3.51 6.76
N GLY A 111 -17.03 -3.65 5.45
CA GLY A 111 -17.81 -4.77 4.89
C GLY A 111 -19.29 -4.71 5.26
N TYR A 112 -19.78 -3.58 5.77
CA TYR A 112 -21.20 -3.41 6.08
C TYR A 112 -21.98 -2.90 4.87
N ALA A 113 -23.24 -3.33 4.76
CA ALA A 113 -24.17 -2.79 3.78
C ALA A 113 -24.24 -1.26 3.91
N GLU A 114 -24.33 -0.57 2.78
CA GLU A 114 -24.37 0.89 2.68
C GLU A 114 -25.41 1.53 3.62
N VAL A 115 -26.64 1.00 3.61
CA VAL A 115 -27.72 1.43 4.50
C VAL A 115 -27.32 1.32 5.98
N THR A 116 -26.54 0.30 6.35
CA THR A 116 -26.05 0.13 7.73
C THR A 116 -25.00 1.18 8.07
N VAL A 117 -24.09 1.50 7.15
CA VAL A 117 -23.08 2.56 7.36
C VAL A 117 -23.76 3.91 7.56
N TYR A 118 -24.63 4.34 6.64
CA TYR A 118 -25.33 5.62 6.75
C TYR A 118 -26.18 5.74 8.02
N ARG A 119 -26.90 4.68 8.38
CA ARG A 119 -27.70 4.64 9.62
C ARG A 119 -26.83 4.78 10.87
N ASN A 120 -25.66 4.15 10.93
CA ASN A 120 -24.74 4.31 12.06
C ASN A 120 -24.12 5.71 12.07
N LEU A 121 -23.67 6.23 10.93
CA LEU A 121 -23.10 7.57 10.83
C LEU A 121 -24.08 8.64 11.30
N SER A 122 -25.33 8.58 10.85
CA SER A 122 -26.38 9.51 11.28
C SER A 122 -26.55 9.53 12.81
N LYS A 123 -26.61 8.35 13.44
CA LYS A 123 -26.72 8.21 14.89
C LYS A 123 -25.49 8.72 15.64
N LEU A 124 -24.29 8.43 15.12
CA LEU A 124 -23.03 8.87 15.71
C LEU A 124 -22.84 10.40 15.57
N MET A 125 -23.33 11.00 14.50
CA MET A 125 -23.36 12.45 14.32
C MET A 125 -24.35 13.12 15.29
N GLN A 126 -25.56 12.58 15.43
CA GLN A 126 -26.54 13.05 16.42
C GLN A 126 -26.00 12.96 17.86
N ALA A 127 -25.12 11.98 18.12
CA ALA A 127 -24.45 11.81 19.40
C ALA A 127 -23.25 12.75 19.62
N GLY A 128 -22.82 13.52 18.61
CA GLY A 128 -21.62 14.35 18.67
C GLY A 128 -20.30 13.56 18.70
N ILE A 129 -20.34 12.27 18.35
CA ILE A 129 -19.16 11.38 18.34
C ILE A 129 -18.42 11.49 17.00
N VAL A 130 -19.16 11.71 15.91
CA VAL A 130 -18.63 11.82 14.54
C VAL A 130 -19.00 13.18 13.95
N LYS A 131 -18.04 13.82 13.30
CA LYS A 131 -18.22 15.04 12.51
C LYS A 131 -18.14 14.74 11.02
N LYS A 132 -18.89 15.50 10.22
CA LYS A 132 -18.84 15.46 8.76
C LYS A 132 -18.20 16.74 8.24
N ARG A 133 -17.24 16.62 7.32
CA ARG A 133 -16.61 17.75 6.61
C ARG A 133 -16.61 17.45 5.12
N GLY A 134 -17.44 18.17 4.35
CA GLY A 134 -17.66 17.84 2.94
C GLY A 134 -18.30 16.46 2.78
N SER A 135 -17.68 15.58 2.00
CA SER A 135 -18.09 14.18 1.80
C SER A 135 -17.49 13.20 2.83
N GLU A 136 -16.62 13.67 3.72
CA GLU A 136 -15.86 12.83 4.63
C GLU A 136 -16.40 12.90 6.07
N TYR A 137 -16.23 11.79 6.77
CA TYR A 137 -16.61 11.59 8.17
C TYR A 137 -15.34 11.35 8.98
N LYS A 138 -15.28 11.91 10.19
CA LYS A 138 -14.18 11.69 11.15
C LYS A 138 -14.74 11.63 12.57
N LEU A 139 -14.09 10.87 13.44
CA LEU A 139 -14.27 10.98 14.88
C LEU A 139 -13.95 12.41 15.33
N VAL A 140 -14.65 12.90 16.35
CA VAL A 140 -14.34 14.20 16.96
C VAL A 140 -12.94 14.19 17.59
N ASP A 141 -12.34 15.38 17.72
CA ASP A 141 -10.98 15.54 18.25
C ASP A 141 -11.01 15.50 19.79
N ASP A 142 -11.49 14.38 20.34
CA ASP A 142 -11.52 14.08 21.76
C ASP A 142 -10.55 12.94 22.06
N GLU A 143 -9.50 13.26 22.83
CA GLU A 143 -8.40 12.33 23.09
C GLU A 143 -8.83 11.09 23.88
N ASP A 144 -9.66 11.24 24.93
CA ASP A 144 -10.09 10.07 25.71
C ASP A 144 -11.02 9.18 24.86
N LEU A 145 -11.91 9.76 24.05
CA LEU A 145 -12.80 9.02 23.16
C LEU A 145 -12.02 8.26 22.11
N GLN A 146 -11.03 8.90 21.48
CA GLN A 146 -10.15 8.26 20.49
C GLN A 146 -9.38 7.09 21.11
N LYS A 147 -8.80 7.28 22.29
CA LYS A 147 -8.10 6.22 23.04
C LYS A 147 -9.05 5.08 23.41
N LEU A 148 -10.24 5.40 23.91
CA LEU A 148 -11.25 4.40 24.28
C LEU A 148 -11.71 3.58 23.07
N VAL A 149 -12.05 4.23 21.95
CA VAL A 149 -12.43 3.54 20.71
C VAL A 149 -11.31 2.60 20.26
N ASN A 150 -10.04 3.04 20.32
CA ASN A 150 -8.91 2.21 19.93
C ASN A 150 -8.75 0.99 20.87
N LEU A 151 -8.81 1.19 22.18
CA LEU A 151 -8.72 0.10 23.17
C LEU A 151 -9.86 -0.91 23.01
N LEU A 152 -11.10 -0.43 22.85
CA LEU A 152 -12.27 -1.27 22.62
C LEU A 152 -12.17 -2.02 21.29
N TYR A 153 -11.58 -1.41 20.27
CA TYR A 153 -11.31 -2.07 19.00
C TYR A 153 -10.28 -3.21 19.19
N HIS A 154 -9.16 -2.96 19.87
CA HIS A 154 -8.16 -3.99 20.17
C HIS A 154 -8.73 -5.13 21.03
N ARG A 155 -9.56 -4.83 22.04
CA ARG A 155 -10.31 -5.84 22.82
C ARG A 155 -11.20 -6.70 21.93
N ASN A 156 -11.98 -6.09 21.02
CA ASN A 156 -12.80 -6.84 20.07
C ASN A 156 -11.96 -7.71 19.13
N VAL A 157 -10.79 -7.22 18.69
CA VAL A 157 -9.84 -8.00 17.90
C VAL A 157 -9.40 -9.23 18.70
N LEU A 158 -8.96 -9.05 19.94
CA LEU A 158 -8.54 -10.16 20.82
C LEU A 158 -9.67 -11.17 21.07
N ASP A 159 -10.89 -10.70 21.34
CA ASP A 159 -12.09 -11.54 21.51
C ASP A 159 -12.48 -12.29 20.21
N SER A 160 -12.06 -11.78 19.04
CA SER A 160 -12.30 -12.41 17.73
C SER A 160 -11.20 -13.42 17.34
N VAL A 161 -10.11 -13.47 18.11
CA VAL A 161 -9.02 -14.42 17.91
C VAL A 161 -9.36 -15.68 18.71
N GLU A 162 -9.59 -16.77 17.99
CA GLU A 162 -10.00 -18.05 18.58
C GLU A 162 -8.92 -18.62 19.51
N PRO A 163 -9.29 -19.41 20.54
CA PRO A 163 -8.31 -20.14 21.34
C PRO A 163 -7.38 -20.98 20.46
N GLY A 164 -6.06 -20.76 20.57
CA GLY A 164 -5.04 -21.44 19.76
C GLY A 164 -4.56 -20.67 18.52
N ALA A 165 -5.19 -19.53 18.19
CA ALA A 165 -4.69 -18.61 17.18
C ALA A 165 -3.64 -17.65 17.75
N ILE A 166 -2.54 -17.48 17.03
CA ILE A 166 -1.50 -16.48 17.30
C ILE A 166 -1.76 -15.28 16.39
N LEU A 167 -2.02 -14.12 17.01
CA LEU A 167 -2.21 -12.86 16.28
C LEU A 167 -0.86 -12.38 15.71
N ILE A 168 -0.81 -12.13 14.40
CA ILE A 168 0.37 -11.57 13.71
C ILE A 168 0.20 -10.06 13.52
N TYR A 169 -0.94 -9.66 12.99
CA TYR A 169 -1.22 -8.26 12.69
C TYR A 169 -2.72 -7.98 12.76
N ALA A 170 -3.09 -6.81 13.28
CA ALA A 170 -4.46 -6.34 13.27
C ALA A 170 -4.51 -4.90 12.79
N SER A 171 -5.46 -4.64 11.90
CA SER A 171 -5.79 -3.30 11.41
C SER A 171 -7.29 -3.19 11.27
N ASN A 172 -7.79 -1.95 11.15
CA ASN A 172 -9.21 -1.69 11.02
C ASN A 172 -9.89 -2.43 9.83
N SER A 173 -9.13 -2.83 8.81
CA SER A 173 -9.61 -3.56 7.65
C SER A 173 -9.47 -5.08 7.76
N PHE A 174 -8.46 -5.61 8.46
CA PHE A 174 -8.25 -7.05 8.59
C PHE A 174 -7.41 -7.47 9.80
N ILE A 175 -7.59 -8.73 10.20
CA ILE A 175 -6.78 -9.44 11.19
C ILE A 175 -6.04 -10.57 10.48
N LEU A 176 -4.71 -10.61 10.61
CA LEU A 176 -3.84 -11.70 10.18
C LEU A 176 -3.41 -12.51 11.41
N LYS A 177 -3.65 -13.81 11.38
CA LYS A 177 -3.36 -14.75 12.47
C LYS A 177 -2.79 -16.06 11.92
N LYS A 178 -2.06 -16.81 12.73
CA LYS A 178 -1.56 -18.16 12.41
C LYS A 178 -1.99 -19.18 13.47
N ALA A 179 -2.09 -20.45 13.07
CA ALA A 179 -2.26 -21.59 13.98
C ALA A 179 -1.42 -22.76 13.49
N PRO A 180 -1.11 -23.75 14.36
CA PRO A 180 -0.41 -24.96 13.93
C PRO A 180 -1.14 -25.59 12.74
N ARG A 181 -0.36 -26.07 11.77
CA ARG A 181 -0.90 -26.61 10.52
C ARG A 181 -1.96 -27.68 10.77
N GLY A 182 -3.09 -27.57 10.07
CA GLY A 182 -4.25 -28.45 10.24
C GLY A 182 -5.29 -27.96 11.26
N VAL A 183 -4.96 -27.00 12.12
CA VAL A 183 -5.94 -26.33 12.99
C VAL A 183 -6.70 -25.28 12.18
N LYS A 184 -8.00 -25.50 11.96
CA LYS A 184 -8.86 -24.57 11.23
C LYS A 184 -9.25 -23.39 12.10
N LEU A 185 -8.92 -22.19 11.62
CA LEU A 185 -9.38 -20.92 12.19
C LEU A 185 -10.47 -20.30 11.31
N ASN A 186 -11.33 -19.46 11.88
CA ASN A 186 -12.24 -18.61 11.12
C ASN A 186 -11.46 -17.55 10.32
N GLY A 187 -11.51 -17.64 9.00
CA GLY A 187 -10.80 -16.78 8.07
C GLY A 187 -10.54 -17.47 6.73
N SER A 188 -10.01 -16.72 5.78
CA SER A 188 -9.47 -17.28 4.53
C SER A 188 -7.99 -17.59 4.67
N LEU A 189 -7.52 -18.69 4.09
CA LEU A 189 -6.08 -18.99 4.04
C LEU A 189 -5.32 -17.88 3.28
N THR A 190 -4.10 -17.60 3.73
CA THR A 190 -3.24 -16.59 3.10
C THR A 190 -1.75 -16.86 3.38
N ALA A 191 -0.89 -15.89 3.04
CA ALA A 191 0.55 -15.91 3.26
C ALA A 191 1.20 -17.23 2.79
N PHE A 192 2.13 -17.77 3.58
CA PHE A 192 2.87 -19.00 3.27
C PHE A 192 1.97 -20.22 3.02
N SER A 193 0.78 -20.29 3.61
CA SER A 193 -0.16 -21.41 3.39
C SER A 193 -0.68 -21.51 1.97
N LEU A 194 -0.69 -20.40 1.20
CA LEU A 194 -1.13 -20.40 -0.19
C LEU A 194 0.02 -20.56 -1.19
N PHE A 195 1.27 -20.55 -0.75
CA PHE A 195 2.44 -20.66 -1.63
C PHE A 195 2.43 -21.90 -2.54
N PRO A 196 2.08 -23.12 -2.05
CA PRO A 196 2.01 -24.31 -2.89
C PRO A 196 1.03 -24.18 -4.06
N GLN A 197 -0.10 -23.49 -3.86
CA GLN A 197 -1.11 -23.28 -4.91
C GLN A 197 -0.61 -22.35 -6.03
N TYR A 198 0.48 -21.62 -5.81
CA TYR A 198 1.04 -20.64 -6.72
C TYR A 198 2.50 -20.94 -7.08
N GLY A 199 2.88 -22.23 -7.07
CA GLY A 199 4.15 -22.69 -7.62
C GLY A 199 5.34 -22.67 -6.66
N LEU A 200 5.10 -22.48 -5.35
CA LEU A 200 6.15 -22.53 -4.34
C LEU A 200 5.83 -23.60 -3.28
N ASN A 201 6.26 -24.83 -3.54
CA ASN A 201 6.05 -25.96 -2.62
C ASN A 201 6.96 -25.85 -1.40
N ILE A 202 6.42 -25.28 -0.33
CA ILE A 202 7.10 -25.15 0.97
C ILE A 202 6.40 -25.98 2.04
N TYR A 203 7.17 -26.45 3.02
CA TYR A 203 6.64 -27.05 4.23
C TYR A 203 6.67 -26.03 5.36
N THR A 204 5.50 -25.70 5.89
CA THR A 204 5.34 -24.82 7.06
C THR A 204 4.68 -25.59 8.19
N SER A 205 5.10 -25.33 9.42
CA SER A 205 4.43 -25.84 10.63
C SER A 205 3.15 -25.06 10.97
N TRP A 206 2.86 -24.00 10.22
CA TRP A 206 1.80 -23.03 10.48
C TRP A 206 0.91 -22.83 9.25
N ASP A 207 -0.40 -22.69 9.50
CA ASP A 207 -1.38 -22.15 8.56
C ASP A 207 -1.74 -20.71 8.96
N TYR A 208 -1.85 -19.84 7.97
CA TYR A 208 -2.06 -18.40 8.12
C TYR A 208 -3.43 -18.03 7.57
N TYR A 209 -4.17 -17.24 8.34
CA TYR A 209 -5.55 -16.87 8.06
C TYR A 209 -5.76 -15.37 8.16
N ILE A 210 -6.64 -14.87 7.31
CA ILE A 210 -7.13 -13.49 7.36
C ILE A 210 -8.63 -13.42 7.66
N TYR A 211 -9.00 -12.50 8.54
CA TYR A 211 -10.38 -12.20 8.90
C TYR A 211 -10.71 -10.72 8.60
N PRO A 212 -11.92 -10.39 8.11
CA PRO A 212 -13.03 -11.30 7.79
C PRO A 212 -12.72 -12.20 6.58
N PRO A 213 -13.34 -13.40 6.49
CA PRO A 213 -13.16 -14.29 5.35
C PRO A 213 -13.57 -13.61 4.04
N ARG A 214 -12.75 -13.74 3.01
CA ARG A 214 -12.93 -13.19 1.66
C ARG A 214 -11.99 -13.87 0.65
N GLU A 215 -12.18 -13.62 -0.63
CA GLU A 215 -11.18 -14.00 -1.64
C GLU A 215 -9.91 -13.17 -1.50
N ILE A 216 -8.75 -13.80 -1.68
CA ILE A 216 -7.44 -13.18 -1.47
C ILE A 216 -6.67 -13.11 -2.78
N SER A 217 -6.22 -11.91 -3.12
CA SER A 217 -5.39 -11.66 -4.30
C SER A 217 -3.93 -12.10 -4.10
N LEU A 218 -3.18 -12.31 -5.19
CA LEU A 218 -1.74 -12.59 -5.12
C LEU A 218 -0.95 -11.47 -4.44
N GLU A 219 -1.36 -10.22 -4.65
CA GLU A 219 -0.79 -9.07 -3.98
C GLU A 219 -1.04 -9.09 -2.47
N GLU A 220 -2.24 -9.46 -2.02
CA GLU A 220 -2.51 -9.67 -0.60
C GLU A 220 -1.68 -10.83 -0.03
N ILE A 221 -1.53 -11.95 -0.75
CA ILE A 221 -0.66 -13.07 -0.31
C ILE A 221 0.78 -12.59 -0.12
N LEU A 222 1.32 -11.82 -1.07
CA LEU A 222 2.66 -11.24 -0.98
C LEU A 222 2.78 -10.37 0.28
N VAL A 223 1.83 -9.47 0.50
CA VAL A 223 1.83 -8.53 1.64
C VAL A 223 1.66 -9.25 2.98
N HIS A 224 0.73 -10.20 3.07
CA HIS A 224 0.52 -10.97 4.29
C HIS A 224 1.73 -11.84 4.61
N SER A 225 2.44 -12.35 3.60
CA SER A 225 3.70 -13.08 3.80
C SER A 225 4.80 -12.18 4.36
N LEU A 226 4.93 -10.94 3.86
CA LEU A 226 5.86 -9.96 4.44
C LEU A 226 5.51 -9.63 5.89
N LEU A 227 4.21 -9.49 6.21
CA LEU A 227 3.75 -9.26 7.59
C LEU A 227 4.01 -10.45 8.51
N ALA A 228 3.88 -11.67 7.99
CA ALA A 228 4.04 -12.91 8.72
C ALA A 228 5.50 -13.37 8.88
N ALA A 229 6.42 -12.85 8.07
CA ALA A 229 7.81 -13.29 8.05
C ALA A 229 8.58 -12.81 9.29
N GLU A 230 9.01 -13.75 10.12
CA GLU A 230 9.78 -13.53 11.35
C GLU A 230 11.28 -13.65 11.09
N THR A 231 11.67 -14.47 10.11
CA THR A 231 13.08 -14.74 9.79
C THR A 231 13.53 -14.16 8.45
N ARG A 232 14.85 -13.99 8.27
CA ARG A 232 15.45 -13.62 6.97
C ARG A 232 15.12 -14.62 5.87
N TYR A 233 15.02 -15.90 6.21
CA TYR A 233 14.67 -16.98 5.28
C TYR A 233 13.23 -16.85 4.77
N GLU A 234 12.27 -16.61 5.65
CA GLU A 234 10.85 -16.40 5.29
C GLU A 234 10.64 -15.14 4.44
N ARG A 235 11.38 -14.07 4.72
CA ARG A 235 11.40 -12.87 3.90
C ARG A 235 11.96 -13.15 2.50
N THR A 236 13.03 -13.93 2.41
CA THR A 236 13.57 -14.36 1.11
C THR A 236 12.60 -15.29 0.38
N LEU A 237 11.89 -16.21 1.06
CA LEU A 237 10.82 -17.00 0.44
C LEU A 237 9.72 -16.11 -0.14
N THR A 238 9.40 -15.00 0.53
CA THR A 238 8.45 -14.01 0.02
C THR A 238 8.96 -13.33 -1.26
N ALA A 239 10.28 -13.07 -1.35
CA ALA A 239 10.93 -12.58 -2.58
C ALA A 239 10.84 -13.62 -3.72
N VAL A 240 11.08 -14.90 -3.41
CA VAL A 240 10.96 -15.98 -4.41
C VAL A 240 9.50 -16.14 -4.86
N PHE A 241 8.53 -16.09 -3.95
CA PHE A 241 7.11 -16.11 -4.29
C PHE A 241 6.74 -14.99 -5.27
N TYR A 242 7.21 -13.77 -5.00
CA TYR A 242 7.03 -12.65 -5.92
C TYR A 242 7.63 -12.96 -7.29
N MET A 243 8.85 -13.49 -7.34
CA MET A 243 9.53 -13.77 -8.61
C MET A 243 8.84 -14.87 -9.44
N VAL A 244 8.38 -15.96 -8.79
CA VAL A 244 7.59 -17.02 -9.44
C VAL A 244 6.31 -16.44 -10.04
N ASN A 245 5.67 -15.51 -9.33
CA ASN A 245 4.38 -14.93 -9.73
C ASN A 245 4.50 -13.53 -10.36
N LYS A 246 5.70 -13.11 -10.78
CA LYS A 246 5.98 -11.73 -11.21
C LYS A 246 5.11 -11.27 -12.38
N LYS A 247 4.73 -12.19 -13.26
CA LYS A 247 3.85 -11.90 -14.42
C LYS A 247 2.40 -11.60 -14.01
N ARG A 248 1.99 -11.99 -12.81
CA ARG A 248 0.59 -11.94 -12.31
C ARG A 248 0.41 -10.92 -11.18
N ILE A 249 1.47 -10.64 -10.41
CA ILE A 249 1.45 -9.67 -9.32
C ILE A 249 1.63 -8.25 -9.87
N SER A 250 0.73 -7.34 -9.51
CA SER A 250 0.97 -5.91 -9.70
C SER A 250 1.63 -5.30 -8.46
N PHE A 251 2.87 -4.85 -8.61
CA PHE A 251 3.60 -4.22 -7.51
C PHE A 251 2.91 -2.94 -7.03
N ARG A 252 2.31 -2.16 -7.94
CA ARG A 252 1.49 -0.98 -7.56
C ARG A 252 0.31 -1.35 -6.68
N ARG A 253 -0.39 -2.45 -6.96
CA ARG A 253 -1.51 -2.91 -6.12
C ARG A 253 -0.99 -3.37 -4.75
N ALA A 254 0.13 -4.10 -4.72
CA ALA A 254 0.79 -4.46 -3.47
C ALA A 254 1.17 -3.22 -2.63
N ARG A 255 1.72 -2.16 -3.25
CA ARG A 255 2.02 -0.87 -2.58
C ARG A 255 0.80 -0.23 -1.94
N ARG A 256 -0.35 -0.24 -2.62
CA ARG A 256 -1.60 0.29 -2.08
C ARG A 256 -2.08 -0.50 -0.85
N ILE A 257 -1.89 -1.82 -0.85
CA ILE A 257 -2.27 -2.69 0.28
C ILE A 257 -1.35 -2.43 1.48
N VAL A 258 -0.03 -2.32 1.28
CA VAL A 258 0.92 -2.10 2.40
C VAL A 258 0.92 -0.68 2.97
N ARG A 259 0.25 0.28 2.32
CA ARG A 259 0.35 1.72 2.61
C ARG A 259 0.20 2.04 4.10
N ASP A 260 -0.67 1.33 4.81
CA ASP A 260 -0.97 1.53 6.24
C ASP A 260 -0.51 0.36 7.13
N THR A 261 0.50 -0.38 6.65
CA THR A 261 1.08 -1.54 7.35
C THR A 261 2.55 -1.28 7.70
N PRO A 262 3.10 -1.94 8.72
CA PRO A 262 4.51 -1.77 9.10
C PRO A 262 5.51 -2.27 8.04
N VAL A 263 5.05 -3.06 7.06
CA VAL A 263 5.92 -3.66 6.02
C VAL A 263 6.01 -2.81 4.75
N HIS A 264 5.51 -1.57 4.74
CA HIS A 264 5.55 -0.71 3.56
C HIS A 264 6.98 -0.50 3.04
N LYS A 265 7.93 -0.12 3.92
CA LYS A 265 9.34 0.04 3.54
C LYS A 265 9.96 -1.30 3.11
N LEU A 266 9.60 -2.40 3.78
CA LEU A 266 10.11 -3.73 3.46
C LEU A 266 9.68 -4.19 2.06
N LEU A 267 8.46 -3.88 1.61
CA LEU A 267 8.02 -4.16 0.24
C LEU A 267 8.87 -3.40 -0.79
N LEU A 268 9.20 -2.12 -0.54
CA LEU A 268 10.06 -1.35 -1.44
C LEU A 268 11.49 -1.92 -1.49
N GLU A 269 12.03 -2.30 -0.34
CA GLU A 269 13.34 -2.95 -0.22
C GLU A 269 13.38 -4.31 -0.93
N LEU A 270 12.27 -5.07 -0.96
CA LEU A 270 12.13 -6.32 -1.70
C LEU A 270 12.52 -6.13 -3.18
N GLY A 271 12.09 -5.02 -3.79
CA GLY A 271 12.41 -4.70 -5.19
C GLY A 271 13.91 -4.48 -5.41
N ASN A 272 14.60 -3.83 -4.47
CA ASN A 272 16.05 -3.64 -4.52
C ASN A 272 16.81 -4.95 -4.32
N TYR A 273 16.36 -5.73 -3.32
CA TYR A 273 16.94 -7.02 -2.99
C TYR A 273 16.93 -7.96 -4.20
N ILE A 274 15.78 -8.12 -4.86
CA ILE A 274 15.63 -8.96 -6.05
C ILE A 274 16.58 -8.52 -7.18
N ALA A 275 16.80 -7.21 -7.32
CA ALA A 275 17.68 -6.64 -8.35
C ALA A 275 19.19 -6.77 -8.03
N GLY A 276 19.54 -7.30 -6.86
CA GLY A 276 20.93 -7.41 -6.39
C GLY A 276 21.54 -6.06 -6.01
N LEU A 277 20.71 -5.06 -5.72
CA LEU A 277 21.16 -3.77 -5.25
C LEU A 277 21.42 -3.82 -3.74
N PRO A 278 22.34 -2.98 -3.22
CA PRO A 278 22.49 -2.82 -1.78
C PRO A 278 21.15 -2.46 -1.14
N VAL A 279 20.75 -3.22 -0.12
CA VAL A 279 19.63 -2.90 0.75
C VAL A 279 20.18 -2.20 1.98
N GLU A 280 19.50 -1.15 2.46
CA GLU A 280 19.94 -0.34 3.61
C GLU A 280 20.24 -1.17 4.87
N ASN A 281 19.67 -2.37 4.97
CA ASN A 281 19.94 -3.31 6.06
C ASN A 281 20.13 -4.73 5.49
N HIS A 282 21.39 -5.17 5.47
CA HIS A 282 21.81 -6.48 4.96
C HIS A 282 21.22 -7.67 5.75
N ASP A 283 20.72 -7.47 6.97
CA ASP A 283 20.20 -8.53 7.82
C ASP A 283 18.73 -8.88 7.55
N LYS A 284 18.06 -8.12 6.66
CA LYS A 284 16.63 -8.31 6.40
C LYS A 284 16.32 -9.54 5.55
N PHE A 285 17.22 -9.94 4.67
CA PHE A 285 17.05 -11.05 3.74
C PHE A 285 18.30 -11.94 3.77
N LEU A 286 18.22 -13.15 3.20
CA LEU A 286 19.41 -13.95 2.93
C LEU A 286 20.38 -13.20 1.99
N PRO A 287 21.69 -13.51 2.01
CA PRO A 287 22.61 -13.08 0.97
C PRO A 287 22.06 -13.33 -0.44
N TRP A 288 22.42 -12.46 -1.39
CA TRP A 288 21.82 -12.50 -2.73
C TRP A 288 22.11 -13.80 -3.48
N ASP A 289 23.30 -14.37 -3.28
CA ASP A 289 23.68 -15.64 -3.92
C ASP A 289 22.86 -16.82 -3.34
N GLU A 290 22.57 -16.84 -2.03
CA GLU A 290 21.63 -17.81 -1.43
C GLU A 290 20.20 -17.64 -1.97
N PHE A 291 19.75 -16.39 -2.19
CA PHE A 291 18.47 -16.13 -2.84
C PHE A 291 18.42 -16.63 -4.27
N LYS A 292 19.50 -16.44 -5.03
CA LYS A 292 19.61 -16.95 -6.40
C LYS A 292 19.47 -18.47 -6.41
N GLU A 293 20.24 -19.16 -5.58
CA GLU A 293 20.15 -20.63 -5.46
C GLU A 293 18.74 -21.08 -5.07
N LEU A 294 18.09 -20.38 -4.13
CA LEU A 294 16.72 -20.69 -3.74
C LEU A 294 15.72 -20.45 -4.88
N ALA A 295 15.86 -19.35 -5.62
CA ALA A 295 15.00 -19.02 -6.77
C ALA A 295 15.15 -20.05 -7.90
N GLU A 296 16.37 -20.50 -8.17
CA GLU A 296 16.67 -21.51 -9.20
C GLU A 296 16.00 -22.86 -8.88
N ARG A 297 15.91 -23.26 -7.61
CA ARG A 297 15.17 -24.47 -7.19
C ARG A 297 13.68 -24.42 -7.54
N TYR A 298 13.11 -23.24 -7.70
CA TYR A 298 11.72 -23.04 -8.13
C TYR A 298 11.60 -22.61 -9.60
N GLY A 299 12.65 -22.83 -10.41
CA GLY A 299 12.65 -22.55 -11.84
C GLY A 299 12.73 -21.05 -12.19
N VAL A 300 13.15 -20.21 -11.24
CA VAL A 300 13.32 -18.77 -11.46
C VAL A 300 14.80 -18.45 -11.63
N ASN A 301 15.17 -17.95 -12.81
CA ASN A 301 16.51 -17.42 -13.04
C ASN A 301 16.58 -15.93 -12.66
N VAL A 302 17.45 -15.61 -11.71
CA VAL A 302 17.75 -14.23 -11.30
C VAL A 302 19.20 -13.87 -11.61
N GLN A 303 19.43 -12.62 -12.00
CA GLN A 303 20.74 -12.13 -12.41
C GLN A 303 20.98 -10.74 -11.80
N LYS A 304 22.23 -10.46 -11.42
CA LYS A 304 22.66 -9.17 -10.85
C LYS A 304 22.54 -8.06 -11.89
N SER A 305 22.39 -6.83 -11.40
CA SER A 305 22.44 -5.63 -12.23
C SER A 305 23.86 -5.40 -12.80
N LEU A 306 23.94 -4.74 -13.96
CA LEU A 306 25.18 -4.50 -14.69
C LEU A 306 25.81 -3.14 -14.32
N HIS A 307 27.14 -3.10 -14.25
CA HIS A 307 27.90 -1.86 -14.08
C HIS A 307 28.08 -1.09 -15.39
N LEU A 308 28.34 0.22 -15.29
CA LEU A 308 28.46 1.12 -16.44
C LEU A 308 29.47 0.63 -17.49
N GLY A 309 30.63 0.11 -17.07
CA GLY A 309 31.67 -0.36 -18.01
C GLY A 309 31.22 -1.54 -18.88
N ILE A 310 30.35 -2.42 -18.38
CA ILE A 310 29.80 -3.53 -19.17
C ILE A 310 28.76 -3.00 -20.17
N LEU A 311 27.88 -2.09 -19.72
CA LEU A 311 26.87 -1.47 -20.58
C LEU A 311 27.49 -0.70 -21.75
N GLN A 312 28.60 0.01 -21.51
CA GLN A 312 29.36 0.71 -22.54
C GLN A 312 29.86 -0.23 -23.66
N ARG A 313 30.19 -1.49 -23.34
CA ARG A 313 30.58 -2.48 -24.35
C ARG A 313 29.38 -2.87 -25.21
N TYR A 314 28.24 -3.20 -24.58
CA TYR A 314 27.01 -3.48 -25.33
C TYR A 314 26.61 -2.31 -26.25
N PHE A 315 26.73 -1.06 -25.80
CA PHE A 315 26.44 0.11 -26.62
C PHE A 315 27.40 0.29 -27.79
N ARG A 316 28.69 0.02 -27.59
CA ARG A 316 29.68 0.06 -28.67
C ARG A 316 29.37 -1.01 -29.71
N ASP A 317 29.07 -2.23 -29.28
CA ASP A 317 28.71 -3.32 -30.18
C ASP A 317 27.48 -2.96 -31.02
N ILE A 318 26.42 -2.40 -30.40
CA ILE A 318 25.25 -1.87 -31.11
C ILE A 318 25.66 -0.79 -32.10
N GLY A 319 26.47 0.18 -31.67
CA GLY A 319 26.97 1.27 -32.50
C GLY A 319 27.74 0.82 -33.74
N MET A 320 28.55 -0.24 -33.63
CA MET A 320 29.32 -0.79 -34.74
C MET A 320 28.44 -1.48 -35.80
N HIS A 321 27.31 -2.07 -35.38
CA HIS A 321 26.39 -2.81 -36.25
C HIS A 321 25.33 -1.92 -36.91
N LEU A 322 25.19 -0.66 -36.49
CA LEU A 322 24.32 0.28 -37.18
C LEU A 322 24.95 0.70 -38.52
N GLU A 323 24.14 0.87 -39.56
CA GLU A 323 24.59 1.39 -40.86
C GLU A 323 24.77 2.92 -40.84
N GLU A 324 23.92 3.61 -40.09
CA GLU A 324 23.85 5.06 -39.97
C GLU A 324 23.73 5.50 -38.51
N ASN A 325 23.95 6.80 -38.26
CA ASN A 325 23.81 7.37 -36.93
C ASN A 325 22.37 7.22 -36.40
N LEU A 326 22.24 6.66 -35.20
CA LEU A 326 20.95 6.47 -34.53
C LEU A 326 20.96 7.17 -33.17
N THR A 327 20.05 8.13 -33.00
CA THR A 327 19.85 8.80 -31.71
C THR A 327 18.75 8.12 -30.90
N LEU A 328 19.06 7.73 -29.66
CA LEU A 328 18.12 7.20 -28.68
C LEU A 328 18.01 8.16 -27.49
N TYR A 329 16.80 8.42 -27.01
CA TYR A 329 16.58 9.13 -25.76
C TYR A 329 16.48 8.13 -24.62
N VAL A 330 17.27 8.30 -23.57
CA VAL A 330 17.34 7.32 -22.49
C VAL A 330 16.65 7.86 -21.24
N PHE A 331 15.86 7.01 -20.60
CA PHE A 331 15.31 7.24 -19.28
C PHE A 331 15.55 6.01 -18.42
N GLY A 332 15.10 6.02 -17.15
CA GLY A 332 15.23 4.83 -16.33
C GLY A 332 16.62 4.65 -15.70
N GLY A 333 16.99 3.38 -15.46
CA GLY A 333 18.16 3.03 -14.63
C GLY A 333 19.50 3.48 -15.21
N PHE A 334 19.69 3.39 -16.55
CA PHE A 334 20.91 3.87 -17.19
C PHE A 334 21.09 5.39 -17.03
N ASN A 335 20.00 6.15 -17.10
CA ASN A 335 20.02 7.59 -16.87
C ASN A 335 20.60 7.94 -15.49
N LEU A 336 20.26 7.13 -14.48
CA LEU A 336 20.74 7.29 -13.11
C LEU A 336 22.20 6.87 -12.92
N LEU A 337 22.72 5.95 -13.74
CA LEU A 337 24.15 5.66 -13.79
C LEU A 337 24.94 6.86 -14.31
N VAL A 338 24.48 7.44 -15.43
CA VAL A 338 25.15 8.59 -16.07
C VAL A 338 25.21 9.79 -15.13
N TYR A 339 24.14 10.02 -14.36
CA TYR A 339 24.10 11.10 -13.36
C TYR A 339 24.75 10.76 -12.02
N GLY A 340 25.41 9.60 -11.87
CA GLY A 340 26.07 9.21 -10.62
C GLY A 340 25.11 8.96 -9.44
N VAL A 341 23.81 8.83 -9.71
CA VAL A 341 22.80 8.52 -8.68
C VAL A 341 22.90 7.05 -8.28
N LYS A 342 23.22 6.16 -9.23
CA LYS A 342 23.36 4.71 -9.05
C LYS A 342 24.67 4.15 -9.59
N ILE A 343 25.02 2.94 -9.13
CA ILE A 343 26.25 2.22 -9.53
C ILE A 343 26.01 1.01 -10.46
N MET A 344 24.79 0.50 -10.54
CA MET A 344 24.41 -0.60 -11.45
C MET A 344 22.93 -0.53 -11.91
N THR A 345 22.62 -1.10 -13.08
CA THR A 345 21.24 -1.29 -13.61
C THR A 345 21.13 -2.56 -14.43
N LYS A 346 19.96 -3.21 -14.43
CA LYS A 346 19.66 -4.38 -15.28
C LYS A 346 18.96 -4.01 -16.59
N ASP A 347 18.25 -2.89 -16.58
CA ASP A 347 17.37 -2.47 -17.65
C ASP A 347 17.85 -1.14 -18.24
N ILE A 348 17.73 -1.02 -19.56
CA ILE A 348 17.88 0.24 -20.31
C ILE A 348 16.52 0.56 -20.94
N ASP A 349 15.95 1.70 -20.57
CA ASP A 349 14.71 2.19 -21.16
C ASP A 349 15.02 3.25 -22.22
N VAL A 350 14.77 2.95 -23.49
CA VAL A 350 15.11 3.83 -24.63
C VAL A 350 13.87 4.24 -25.42
N ILE A 351 13.81 5.51 -25.82
CA ILE A 351 12.77 6.06 -26.67
C ILE A 351 13.41 6.41 -28.03
N VAL A 352 12.90 5.80 -29.10
CA VAL A 352 13.17 6.19 -30.48
C VAL A 352 12.08 7.11 -30.99
N GLU A 353 12.42 8.04 -31.88
CA GLU A 353 11.46 9.05 -32.37
C GLU A 353 10.40 8.47 -33.29
N ASP A 354 10.79 7.51 -34.13
CA ASP A 354 9.95 7.01 -35.22
C ASP A 354 10.12 5.50 -35.44
N ILE A 355 9.27 4.94 -36.32
CA ILE A 355 9.25 3.51 -36.61
C ILE A 355 10.47 3.04 -37.44
N GLY A 356 11.07 3.92 -38.24
CA GLY A 356 12.30 3.64 -38.95
C GLY A 356 13.48 3.50 -37.98
N SER A 357 13.61 4.45 -37.05
CA SER A 357 14.58 4.37 -35.94
C SER A 357 14.40 3.10 -35.10
N TYR A 358 13.16 2.72 -34.80
CA TYR A 358 12.84 1.44 -34.14
C TYR A 358 13.36 0.23 -34.94
N ARG A 359 13.09 0.18 -36.25
CA ARG A 359 13.50 -0.94 -37.11
C ARG A 359 15.03 -1.06 -37.16
N ARG A 360 15.75 0.06 -37.32
CA ARG A 360 17.22 0.07 -37.29
C ARG A 360 17.77 -0.49 -35.98
N LEU A 361 17.27 0.01 -34.84
CA LEU A 361 17.70 -0.49 -33.53
C LEU A 361 17.41 -1.99 -33.38
N ARG A 362 16.19 -2.41 -33.72
CA ARG A 362 15.77 -3.81 -33.59
C ARG A 362 16.64 -4.74 -34.43
N ASN A 363 16.93 -4.38 -35.67
CA ASN A 363 17.73 -5.22 -36.57
C ASN A 363 19.15 -5.39 -36.03
N ALA A 364 19.82 -4.29 -35.64
CA ALA A 364 21.14 -4.35 -35.03
C ALA A 364 21.16 -5.21 -33.74
N LEU A 365 20.13 -5.10 -32.90
CA LEU A 365 20.00 -5.94 -31.71
C LEU A 365 19.81 -7.43 -32.08
N LEU A 366 18.99 -7.76 -33.08
CA LEU A 366 18.79 -9.15 -33.52
C LEU A 366 20.09 -9.77 -34.08
N GLU A 367 20.83 -9.02 -34.89
CA GLU A 367 22.12 -9.46 -35.46
C GLU A 367 23.16 -9.69 -34.36
N LEU A 368 23.11 -8.89 -33.29
CA LEU A 368 23.93 -9.07 -32.09
C LEU A 368 23.46 -10.23 -31.19
N GLY A 369 22.42 -10.97 -31.57
CA GLY A 369 21.91 -12.13 -30.83
C GLY A 369 20.95 -11.80 -29.68
N TYR A 370 20.36 -10.59 -29.65
CA TYR A 370 19.27 -10.31 -28.72
C TYR A 370 18.01 -11.04 -29.14
N THR A 371 17.21 -11.47 -28.16
CA THR A 371 15.93 -12.15 -28.37
C THR A 371 14.76 -11.29 -27.91
N HIS A 372 13.58 -11.52 -28.48
CA HIS A 372 12.35 -10.83 -28.09
C HIS A 372 11.67 -11.53 -26.90
N ILE A 373 11.27 -10.77 -25.89
CA ILE A 373 10.28 -11.27 -24.92
C ILE A 373 8.89 -11.20 -25.55
N ALA A 374 8.25 -12.36 -25.73
CA ALA A 374 6.91 -12.45 -26.27
C ALA A 374 5.90 -11.66 -25.41
N ARG A 375 4.94 -10.96 -26.04
CA ARG A 375 3.93 -10.15 -25.33
C ARG A 375 3.15 -10.89 -24.25
N ARG A 376 2.93 -12.20 -24.43
CA ARG A 376 2.28 -13.07 -23.43
C ARG A 376 3.09 -13.22 -22.14
N GLU A 377 4.40 -12.98 -22.21
CA GLU A 377 5.33 -13.08 -21.08
C GLU A 377 5.58 -11.75 -20.38
N TRP A 378 5.03 -10.65 -20.91
CA TRP A 378 5.14 -9.34 -20.29
C TRP A 378 4.44 -9.29 -18.93
N THR A 379 5.12 -8.67 -17.97
CA THR A 379 4.57 -8.41 -16.64
C THR A 379 3.40 -7.41 -16.69
N VAL A 380 2.71 -7.23 -15.55
CA VAL A 380 1.64 -6.23 -15.45
C VAL A 380 2.20 -4.83 -15.69
N GLU A 381 3.39 -4.56 -15.18
CA GLU A 381 4.12 -3.30 -15.31
C GLU A 381 4.59 -3.06 -16.76
N ASP A 382 5.08 -4.10 -17.44
CA ASP A 382 5.49 -4.02 -18.86
C ASP A 382 4.32 -3.62 -19.75
N LYS A 383 3.16 -4.27 -19.55
CA LYS A 383 1.93 -3.95 -20.28
C LYS A 383 1.47 -2.52 -20.04
N ARG A 384 1.74 -1.98 -18.85
CA ARG A 384 1.38 -0.60 -18.49
C ARG A 384 2.34 0.44 -19.07
N ALA A 385 3.64 0.14 -19.14
CA ALA A 385 4.62 1.01 -19.78
C ALA A 385 4.42 1.06 -21.31
N THR A 386 3.81 0.03 -21.90
CA THR A 386 3.53 -0.12 -23.33
C THR A 386 4.77 0.05 -24.23
N PRO A 387 5.89 -0.66 -23.99
CA PRO A 387 7.01 -0.65 -24.91
C PRO A 387 6.59 -1.22 -26.27
N ARG A 388 7.27 -0.80 -27.34
CA ARG A 388 7.11 -1.38 -28.67
C ARG A 388 7.67 -2.80 -28.70
N ALA A 389 8.84 -3.00 -28.09
CA ALA A 389 9.50 -4.29 -27.91
C ALA A 389 10.33 -4.30 -26.63
N ILE A 390 10.50 -5.50 -26.07
CA ILE A 390 11.46 -5.78 -25.01
C ILE A 390 12.44 -6.80 -25.58
N MET A 391 13.73 -6.45 -25.58
CA MET A 391 14.81 -7.28 -26.11
C MET A 391 15.80 -7.65 -25.01
N VAL A 392 16.28 -8.89 -25.01
CA VAL A 392 17.18 -9.41 -23.97
C VAL A 392 18.36 -10.16 -24.60
N LYS A 393 19.55 -9.91 -24.06
CA LYS A 393 20.76 -10.70 -24.29
C LYS A 393 21.51 -10.83 -22.97
N ASP A 394 21.94 -12.04 -22.63
CA ASP A 394 22.58 -12.36 -21.35
C ASP A 394 21.74 -11.89 -20.15
N SER A 395 22.18 -10.85 -19.45
CA SER A 395 21.44 -10.19 -18.38
C SER A 395 20.92 -8.79 -18.71
N LEU A 396 21.23 -8.29 -19.90
CA LEU A 396 20.82 -6.97 -20.34
C LEU A 396 19.42 -7.01 -20.94
N ARG A 397 18.53 -6.21 -20.38
CA ARG A 397 17.19 -5.97 -20.91
C ARG A 397 17.10 -4.57 -21.51
N VAL A 398 16.60 -4.47 -22.73
CA VAL A 398 16.39 -3.22 -23.46
C VAL A 398 14.90 -3.06 -23.75
N ASP A 399 14.28 -2.07 -23.11
CA ASP A 399 12.89 -1.70 -23.31
C ASP A 399 12.83 -0.57 -24.34
N ILE A 400 12.28 -0.88 -25.52
CA ILE A 400 12.26 0.04 -26.67
C ILE A 400 10.87 0.65 -26.81
N PHE A 401 10.79 1.96 -26.63
CA PHE A 401 9.59 2.77 -26.78
C PHE A 401 9.65 3.57 -28.08
N THR A 402 8.52 3.77 -28.75
CA THR A 402 8.45 4.57 -29.98
C THR A 402 7.60 5.80 -29.71
N SER A 403 8.22 6.98 -29.80
CA SER A 403 7.70 8.34 -29.58
C SER A 403 7.01 8.65 -28.25
N LYS A 404 6.64 7.64 -27.47
CA LYS A 404 5.94 7.77 -26.19
C LYS A 404 6.19 6.59 -25.25
N VAL A 405 6.04 6.84 -23.95
CA VAL A 405 6.03 5.85 -22.87
C VAL A 405 4.65 5.89 -22.24
N SER A 406 3.93 4.76 -22.22
CA SER A 406 2.48 4.76 -22.00
C SER A 406 1.79 5.71 -23.01
N GLU A 407 1.21 6.80 -22.51
CA GLU A 407 0.61 7.87 -23.32
C GLU A 407 1.44 9.15 -23.33
N LEU A 408 2.53 9.21 -22.55
CA LEU A 408 3.38 10.40 -22.43
C LEU A 408 4.35 10.45 -23.61
N LYS A 409 4.23 11.49 -24.42
CA LYS A 409 5.07 11.73 -25.60
C LYS A 409 6.44 12.24 -25.18
N LEU A 410 7.45 11.83 -25.95
CA LEU A 410 8.74 12.51 -25.99
C LEU A 410 8.55 13.86 -26.69
N THR A 411 8.39 14.93 -25.91
CA THR A 411 8.16 16.28 -26.46
C THR A 411 9.46 16.92 -26.93
N GLU A 412 9.36 17.88 -27.86
CA GLU A 412 10.54 18.65 -28.31
C GLU A 412 11.26 19.35 -27.14
N LYS A 413 10.51 19.80 -26.13
CA LYS A 413 11.11 20.41 -24.94
C LYS A 413 11.88 19.38 -24.10
N MET A 414 11.38 18.15 -23.95
CA MET A 414 12.15 17.07 -23.31
C MET A 414 13.45 16.78 -24.08
N LYS A 415 13.40 16.80 -25.41
CA LYS A 415 14.58 16.61 -26.26
C LYS A 415 15.60 17.74 -26.10
N GLN A 416 15.15 18.99 -26.01
CA GLN A 416 15.99 20.17 -25.80
C GLN A 416 16.64 20.18 -24.41
N ARG A 417 15.93 19.68 -23.38
CA ARG A 417 16.43 19.54 -22.01
C ARG A 417 17.36 18.33 -21.80
N ALA A 418 17.41 17.41 -22.77
CA ALA A 418 18.24 16.22 -22.65
C ALA A 418 19.72 16.58 -22.40
N GLY A 419 20.39 15.79 -21.57
CA GLY A 419 21.78 15.97 -21.22
C GLY A 419 22.74 15.76 -22.40
N ARG A 420 24.04 15.92 -22.10
CA ARG A 420 25.11 15.73 -23.09
C ARG A 420 24.99 14.35 -23.76
N ALA A 421 25.09 14.36 -25.09
CA ALA A 421 25.08 13.14 -25.87
C ALA A 421 26.29 12.25 -25.53
N LEU A 422 26.02 10.96 -25.32
CA LEU A 422 27.02 9.91 -25.16
C LEU A 422 27.11 9.18 -26.51
N VAL A 423 28.29 9.20 -27.11
CA VAL A 423 28.52 8.64 -28.44
C VAL A 423 29.25 7.31 -28.32
N TYR A 424 28.67 6.26 -28.90
CA TYR A 424 29.22 4.92 -29.00
C TYR A 424 29.19 4.52 -30.47
N GLU A 425 30.23 4.87 -31.22
CA GLU A 425 30.24 4.76 -32.68
C GLU A 425 29.03 5.48 -33.31
N ARG A 426 28.22 4.78 -34.12
CA ARG A 426 27.01 5.32 -34.74
C ARG A 426 25.81 5.35 -33.80
N LEU A 427 25.93 4.88 -32.56
CA LEU A 427 24.87 4.98 -31.55
C LEU A 427 25.06 6.24 -30.69
N ILE A 428 24.05 7.11 -30.68
CA ILE A 428 24.04 8.35 -29.89
C ILE A 428 22.96 8.21 -28.81
N LEU A 429 23.37 8.19 -27.54
CA LEU A 429 22.44 8.19 -26.42
C LEU A 429 22.29 9.61 -25.86
N LYS A 430 21.04 10.07 -25.71
CA LYS A 430 20.68 11.35 -25.08
C LYS A 430 19.94 11.08 -23.76
N PRO A 431 20.63 11.13 -22.61
CA PRO A 431 20.02 11.01 -21.28
C PRO A 431 18.96 12.11 -21.09
N LEU A 432 17.72 11.77 -20.73
CA LEU A 432 16.69 12.78 -20.43
C LEU A 432 16.99 13.49 -19.10
N ALA A 433 16.54 14.75 -18.99
CA ALA A 433 16.65 15.50 -17.74
C ALA A 433 15.99 14.75 -16.57
N ILE A 434 16.53 14.94 -15.36
CA ILE A 434 16.07 14.19 -14.18
C ILE A 434 14.58 14.42 -13.89
N GLU A 435 14.06 15.62 -14.17
CA GLU A 435 12.66 15.97 -13.96
C GLU A 435 11.73 15.21 -14.92
N ASP A 436 12.15 15.07 -16.17
CA ASP A 436 11.46 14.27 -17.18
C ASP A 436 11.48 12.77 -16.82
N VAL A 437 12.61 12.28 -16.26
CA VAL A 437 12.72 10.89 -15.77
C VAL A 437 11.81 10.63 -14.57
N ILE A 438 11.70 11.57 -13.62
CA ILE A 438 10.77 11.45 -12.49
C ILE A 438 9.34 11.31 -13.00
N LEU A 439 8.94 12.16 -13.95
CA LEU A 439 7.61 12.09 -14.55
C LEU A 439 7.36 10.72 -15.20
N LEU A 440 8.24 10.27 -16.08
CA LEU A 440 8.09 8.99 -16.77
C LEU A 440 8.03 7.81 -15.79
N LYS A 441 8.90 7.78 -14.76
CA LYS A 441 8.92 6.73 -13.74
C LYS A 441 7.68 6.70 -12.85
N SER A 442 7.11 7.87 -12.54
CA SER A 442 5.85 7.95 -11.77
C SER A 442 4.69 7.25 -12.48
N VAL A 443 4.74 7.21 -13.82
CA VAL A 443 3.69 6.64 -14.66
C VAL A 443 3.84 5.13 -14.87
N THR A 444 5.07 4.65 -15.08
CA THR A 444 5.36 3.22 -15.29
C THR A 444 5.09 2.38 -14.03
N SER A 445 5.33 2.96 -12.84
CA SER A 445 5.05 2.35 -11.53
C SER A 445 5.67 0.96 -11.31
N ARG A 446 6.90 0.72 -11.77
CA ARG A 446 7.66 -0.51 -11.50
C ARG A 446 8.08 -0.61 -10.03
N GLU A 447 8.52 -1.80 -9.60
CA GLU A 447 8.87 -2.07 -8.20
C GLU A 447 9.88 -1.08 -7.59
N ARG A 448 10.87 -0.64 -8.38
CA ARG A 448 11.97 0.23 -7.93
C ARG A 448 11.79 1.71 -8.26
N ASP A 449 10.76 2.09 -9.01
CA ASP A 449 10.65 3.47 -9.53
C ASP A 449 10.58 4.52 -8.42
N ILE A 450 9.97 4.21 -7.29
CA ILE A 450 9.86 5.13 -6.14
C ILE A 450 11.20 5.30 -5.44
N GLU A 451 11.92 4.20 -5.21
CA GLU A 451 13.28 4.25 -4.66
C GLU A 451 14.20 5.04 -5.58
N ASP A 452 14.12 4.81 -6.89
CA ASP A 452 14.89 5.54 -7.90
C ASP A 452 14.63 7.04 -7.79
N ILE A 453 13.35 7.45 -7.73
CA ILE A 453 12.97 8.86 -7.56
C ILE A 453 13.43 9.41 -6.21
N ALA A 454 13.35 8.62 -5.13
CA ALA A 454 13.84 9.02 -3.82
C ALA A 454 15.36 9.29 -3.84
N GLN A 455 16.13 8.43 -4.52
CA GLN A 455 17.57 8.62 -4.68
C GLN A 455 17.90 9.84 -5.55
N ILE A 456 17.15 10.08 -6.63
CA ILE A 456 17.28 11.31 -7.42
C ILE A 456 17.03 12.52 -6.53
N ALA A 457 15.90 12.56 -5.81
CA ALA A 457 15.51 13.71 -4.99
C ALA A 457 16.46 13.98 -3.81
N ARG A 458 17.16 12.95 -3.30
CA ARG A 458 18.17 13.10 -2.23
C ARG A 458 19.52 13.57 -2.75
N LYS A 459 19.97 13.05 -3.89
CA LYS A 459 21.32 13.31 -4.42
C LYS A 459 21.38 14.48 -5.39
N MET A 460 20.25 14.83 -5.99
CA MET A 460 20.14 15.83 -7.04
C MET A 460 19.20 16.96 -6.59
N GLY A 461 19.50 18.19 -6.98
CA GLY A 461 18.59 19.33 -6.83
C GLY A 461 17.44 19.22 -7.84
N VAL A 462 16.34 18.57 -7.45
CA VAL A 462 15.15 18.39 -8.32
C VAL A 462 14.31 19.65 -8.36
N ASP A 463 14.09 20.19 -9.57
CA ASP A 463 13.11 21.24 -9.79
C ASP A 463 11.70 20.65 -9.99
N TRP A 464 10.95 20.49 -8.90
CA TRP A 464 9.59 19.98 -8.93
C TRP A 464 8.62 20.84 -9.78
N LYS A 465 8.94 22.12 -10.01
CA LYS A 465 8.15 22.95 -10.92
C LYS A 465 8.30 22.46 -12.35
N LYS A 466 9.52 22.10 -12.78
CA LYS A 466 9.76 21.51 -14.11
C LYS A 466 9.11 20.14 -14.28
N VAL A 467 9.05 19.30 -13.22
CA VAL A 467 8.30 18.04 -13.25
C VAL A 467 6.82 18.30 -13.57
N TYR A 468 6.22 19.28 -12.89
CA TYR A 468 4.85 19.70 -13.13
C TYR A 468 4.65 20.33 -14.53
N GLU A 469 5.56 21.18 -14.99
CA GLU A 469 5.52 21.75 -16.34
C GLU A 469 5.61 20.67 -17.42
N SER A 470 6.49 19.67 -17.23
CA SER A 470 6.64 18.54 -18.14
C SER A 470 5.38 17.67 -18.21
N LEU A 471 4.62 17.57 -17.11
CA LEU A 471 3.31 16.94 -17.11
C LEU A 471 2.29 17.75 -17.94
N LEU A 472 2.27 19.09 -17.79
CA LEU A 472 1.37 19.95 -18.56
C LEU A 472 1.69 19.96 -20.06
N GLU A 473 2.96 19.81 -20.43
CA GLU A 473 3.41 19.70 -21.82
C GLU A 473 2.78 18.50 -22.56
N GLN A 474 2.25 17.51 -21.84
CA GLN A 474 1.57 16.35 -22.42
C GLN A 474 0.16 16.67 -22.96
N GLY A 475 -0.35 17.88 -22.69
CA GLY A 475 -1.71 18.29 -23.03
C GLY A 475 -2.70 17.99 -21.90
N CYS A 476 -3.79 18.77 -21.85
CA CYS A 476 -4.70 18.84 -20.70
C CYS A 476 -5.26 17.47 -20.26
N GLU A 477 -5.77 16.67 -21.20
CA GLU A 477 -6.37 15.37 -20.89
C GLU A 477 -5.36 14.36 -20.33
N ILE A 478 -4.18 14.27 -20.94
CA ILE A 478 -3.10 13.37 -20.50
C ILE A 478 -2.56 13.85 -19.15
N ALA A 479 -2.35 15.15 -18.99
CA ALA A 479 -1.87 15.74 -17.76
C ALA A 479 -2.81 15.44 -16.58
N GLU A 480 -4.12 15.61 -16.77
CA GLU A 480 -5.16 15.25 -15.78
C GLU A 480 -5.13 13.77 -15.43
N LYS A 481 -5.10 12.89 -16.44
CA LYS A 481 -5.06 11.43 -16.24
C LYS A 481 -3.87 10.95 -15.43
N TYR A 482 -2.68 11.51 -15.69
CA TYR A 482 -1.44 11.06 -15.06
C TYR A 482 -1.04 11.85 -13.80
N ALA A 483 -1.71 12.96 -13.50
CA ALA A 483 -1.53 13.71 -12.26
C ALA A 483 -1.73 12.83 -11.02
N LEU A 484 -2.69 11.89 -11.04
CA LEU A 484 -2.89 10.96 -9.92
C LEU A 484 -1.68 10.04 -9.70
N SER A 485 -1.03 9.56 -10.77
CA SER A 485 0.14 8.67 -10.63
C SER A 485 1.35 9.44 -10.07
N LEU A 486 1.52 10.69 -10.50
CA LEU A 486 2.53 11.59 -9.95
C LEU A 486 2.23 11.93 -8.48
N LEU A 487 0.97 12.21 -8.14
CA LEU A 487 0.56 12.48 -6.76
C LEU A 487 0.81 11.29 -5.83
N GLU A 488 0.41 10.09 -6.24
CA GLU A 488 0.67 8.85 -5.48
C GLU A 488 2.18 8.68 -5.21
N THR A 489 3.02 9.01 -6.20
CA THR A 489 4.48 8.96 -6.07
C THR A 489 4.98 9.99 -5.05
N ILE A 490 4.49 11.23 -5.12
CA ILE A 490 4.83 12.31 -4.19
C ILE A 490 4.46 11.94 -2.75
N GLU A 491 3.26 11.40 -2.54
CA GLU A 491 2.80 10.96 -1.22
C GLU A 491 3.67 9.82 -0.67
N GLU A 492 4.08 8.87 -1.52
CA GLU A 492 4.98 7.78 -1.12
C GLU A 492 6.37 8.31 -0.72
N LEU A 493 6.93 9.29 -1.45
CA LEU A 493 8.19 9.95 -1.11
C LEU A 493 8.13 10.66 0.24
N GLU A 494 7.05 11.39 0.51
CA GLU A 494 6.85 12.07 1.78
C GLU A 494 6.67 11.09 2.94
N LYS A 495 5.80 10.07 2.77
CA LYS A 495 5.44 9.13 3.83
C LYS A 495 6.56 8.15 4.17
N VAL A 496 7.24 7.60 3.17
CA VAL A 496 8.22 6.50 3.37
C VAL A 496 9.65 7.02 3.49
N TYR A 497 9.99 8.05 2.71
CA TYR A 497 11.37 8.53 2.60
C TYR A 497 11.60 9.88 3.29
N GLY A 498 10.55 10.54 3.78
CA GLY A 498 10.62 11.85 4.43
C GLY A 498 10.97 12.99 3.48
N ILE A 499 10.89 12.78 2.16
CA ILE A 499 11.28 13.75 1.14
C ILE A 499 10.12 14.71 0.92
N LYS A 500 10.22 15.92 1.45
CA LYS A 500 9.18 16.95 1.34
C LYS A 500 9.23 17.64 -0.01
N ILE A 501 8.06 17.77 -0.64
CA ILE A 501 7.90 18.45 -1.92
C ILE A 501 7.23 19.81 -1.68
N PRO A 502 7.55 20.87 -2.45
CA PRO A 502 6.93 22.18 -2.25
C PRO A 502 5.39 22.09 -2.28
N SER A 503 4.75 22.51 -1.18
CA SER A 503 3.29 22.39 -1.00
C SER A 503 2.49 23.02 -2.14
N ARG A 504 2.94 24.16 -2.66
CA ARG A 504 2.33 24.82 -3.83
C ARG A 504 2.29 23.94 -5.08
N ILE A 505 3.33 23.15 -5.31
CA ILE A 505 3.39 22.22 -6.46
C ILE A 505 2.47 21.02 -6.21
N LYS A 506 2.53 20.44 -5.01
CA LYS A 506 1.64 19.34 -4.60
C LYS A 506 0.16 19.71 -4.78
N THR A 507 -0.28 20.86 -4.27
CA THR A 507 -1.66 21.35 -4.43
C THR A 507 -2.06 21.55 -5.89
N ARG A 508 -1.13 21.95 -6.77
CA ARG A 508 -1.43 22.06 -8.22
C ARG A 508 -1.65 20.69 -8.86
N ILE A 509 -0.82 19.71 -8.51
CA ILE A 509 -0.97 18.32 -8.98
C ILE A 509 -2.25 17.69 -8.43
N GLU A 510 -2.58 17.91 -7.15
CA GLU A 510 -3.84 17.47 -6.54
C GLU A 510 -5.06 18.02 -7.28
N LYS A 511 -5.09 19.34 -7.54
CA LYS A 511 -6.17 19.96 -8.32
C LYS A 511 -6.31 19.34 -9.72
N LEU A 512 -5.18 19.01 -10.36
CA LEU A 512 -5.17 18.40 -11.68
C LEU A 512 -5.69 16.95 -11.64
N ALA A 513 -5.32 16.17 -10.63
CA ALA A 513 -5.82 14.82 -10.41
C ALA A 513 -7.33 14.79 -10.10
N LEU A 514 -7.83 15.75 -9.32
CA LEU A 514 -9.25 15.88 -9.00
C LEU A 514 -10.11 16.14 -10.24
N LYS A 515 -9.63 16.95 -11.20
CA LYS A 515 -10.36 17.19 -12.46
C LYS A 515 -10.61 15.89 -13.23
N TYR A 516 -9.64 14.98 -13.26
CA TYR A 516 -9.80 13.69 -13.91
C TYR A 516 -10.81 12.80 -13.20
N ALA A 517 -10.80 12.80 -11.85
CA ALA A 517 -11.73 12.03 -11.04
C ALA A 517 -13.18 12.49 -11.27
N VAL A 518 -13.42 13.81 -11.30
CA VAL A 518 -14.76 14.38 -11.53
C VAL A 518 -15.27 14.08 -12.94
N LYS A 519 -14.41 14.05 -13.97
CA LYS A 519 -14.80 13.70 -15.35
C LYS A 519 -15.17 12.22 -15.55
N LYS A 520 -14.85 11.36 -14.57
CA LYS A 520 -15.08 9.90 -14.62
C LYS A 520 -16.22 9.42 -13.71
N LEU A 521 -16.75 10.30 -12.88
CA LEU A 521 -18.06 10.16 -12.26
C LEU A 521 -19.13 10.57 -13.27
#